data_AF-A0A486XX47-F1
#
_entry.id   AF-A0A486XX47-F1
#
_cell.length_a   1.000
_cell.length_b   1.000
_cell.length_c   1.000
_cell.angle_alpha   90.00
_cell.angle_beta   90.00
_cell.angle_gamma   90.00
#
_symmetry.space_group_name_H-M   'P 1'
#
loop_
_entity.id
_entity.type
_entity.pdbx_description
1 polymer ?
#
loop_
_entity_poly.entity_id
_entity_poly.type
_entity_poly.pdbx_seq_one_letter_code
_entity_poly.pdbx_strand_id
1 'polypeptide(L)'
;MNPYYQVFCGEVDFQTEPPCHRTDITAFRLRIGEEGVNAIFAVSVALHQQDAEEDKVLVDTTVQEKAITYPTDTKLAIKIINRLNKLAKKHGIKQRRTYVTEVKQLRLQCRHFRHPKLRGKARRALKRLRTIAGAVTIVKQRK
;
A
#
# COMPACT_ATOMS: atom_id res chain seq x y z
N MET A 1 -9.66 13.73 -27.45
CA MET A 1 -10.04 14.00 -26.04
C MET A 1 -11.48 13.53 -25.82
N ASN A 2 -11.89 13.10 -24.62
CA ASN A 2 -13.25 12.61 -24.38
C ASN A 2 -14.22 13.81 -24.19
N PRO A 3 -15.25 13.97 -25.05
CA PRO A 3 -16.20 15.09 -24.95
C PRO A 3 -16.90 15.18 -23.58
N TYR A 4 -17.20 14.02 -22.97
CA TYR A 4 -17.85 13.98 -21.66
C TYR A 4 -17.00 14.61 -20.55
N TYR A 5 -15.68 14.45 -20.60
CA TYR A 5 -14.78 15.06 -19.62
C TYR A 5 -14.64 16.57 -19.82
N GLN A 6 -14.76 17.06 -21.05
CA GLN A 6 -14.75 18.50 -21.33
C GLN A 6 -15.97 19.20 -20.75
N VAL A 7 -17.16 18.63 -20.99
CA VAL A 7 -18.42 19.12 -20.41
C VAL A 7 -18.37 19.09 -18.87
N PHE A 8 -17.83 18.02 -18.28
CA PHE A 8 -17.67 17.93 -16.83
C PHE A 8 -16.76 19.04 -16.27
N CYS A 9 -15.68 19.39 -16.98
CA CYS A 9 -14.79 20.48 -16.60
C CYS A 9 -15.35 21.88 -16.92
N GLY A 10 -16.56 21.98 -17.48
CA GLY A 10 -17.22 23.26 -17.79
C GLY A 10 -16.83 23.89 -19.12
N GLU A 11 -16.20 23.14 -20.04
CA GLU A 11 -15.88 23.62 -21.37
C GLU A 11 -17.17 23.77 -22.21
N VAL A 12 -17.29 24.92 -22.88
CA VAL A 12 -18.46 25.26 -23.71
C VAL A 12 -18.27 24.79 -25.15
N ASP A 13 -17.03 24.78 -25.63
CA ASP A 13 -16.66 24.39 -26.99
C ASP A 13 -15.85 23.10 -27.01
N PHE A 14 -16.03 22.29 -28.07
CA PHE A 14 -15.30 21.04 -28.21
C PHE A 14 -13.84 21.27 -28.58
N GLN A 15 -12.93 20.87 -27.70
CA GLN A 15 -11.48 20.98 -27.90
C GLN A 15 -10.89 19.64 -28.34
N THR A 16 -10.03 19.65 -29.35
CA THR A 16 -9.35 18.42 -29.82
C THR A 16 -8.06 18.17 -29.05
N GLU A 17 -7.40 19.23 -28.61
CA GLU A 17 -6.13 19.20 -27.89
C GLU A 17 -6.31 19.05 -26.38
N PRO A 18 -5.37 18.36 -25.69
CA PRO A 18 -5.37 18.26 -24.24
C PRO A 18 -5.14 19.61 -23.58
N PRO A 19 -5.76 19.91 -22.42
CA PRO A 19 -5.71 21.22 -21.80
C PRO A 19 -4.34 21.51 -21.15
N CYS A 20 -3.55 20.46 -20.90
CA CYS A 20 -2.18 20.57 -20.43
C CYS A 20 -1.35 19.40 -20.96
N HIS A 21 -0.05 19.60 -21.09
CA HIS A 21 0.86 18.52 -21.39
C HIS A 21 1.02 17.63 -20.15
N ARG A 22 1.20 16.31 -20.36
CA ARG A 22 1.21 15.31 -19.28
C ARG A 22 2.25 15.61 -18.18
N THR A 23 3.34 16.29 -18.54
CA THR A 23 4.44 16.61 -17.62
C THR A 23 4.23 17.90 -16.84
N ASP A 24 3.27 18.74 -17.22
CA ASP A 24 3.15 20.10 -16.68
C ASP A 24 2.84 20.10 -15.19
N ILE A 25 1.96 19.20 -14.75
CA ILE A 25 1.63 19.03 -13.32
C ILE A 25 2.86 18.56 -12.52
N THR A 26 3.68 17.68 -13.10
CA THR A 26 4.91 17.19 -12.45
C THR A 26 5.95 18.30 -12.37
N ALA A 27 6.15 19.06 -13.45
CA ALA A 27 7.07 20.20 -13.50
C ALA A 27 6.62 21.32 -12.55
N PHE A 28 5.32 21.61 -12.50
CA PHE A 28 4.72 22.58 -11.59
C PHE A 28 4.99 22.19 -10.13
N ARG A 29 4.73 20.94 -9.74
CA ARG A 29 4.98 20.43 -8.38
C ARG A 29 6.45 20.54 -7.98
N LEU A 30 7.37 20.21 -8.88
CA LEU A 30 8.81 20.34 -8.63
C LEU A 30 9.23 21.81 -8.50
N ARG A 31 8.62 22.71 -9.28
CA ARG A 31 8.92 24.15 -9.27
C ARG A 31 8.46 24.85 -8.00
N ILE A 32 7.27 24.52 -7.49
CA ILE A 32 6.72 25.15 -6.27
C ILE A 32 7.32 24.57 -4.97
N GLY A 33 7.82 23.33 -5.01
CA GLY A 33 8.40 22.67 -3.85
C GLY A 33 7.41 22.49 -2.69
N GLU A 34 7.95 22.17 -1.51
CA GLU A 34 7.15 21.98 -0.29
C GLU A 34 6.54 23.30 0.20
N GLU A 35 7.29 24.39 0.13
CA GLU A 35 6.86 25.72 0.56
C GLU A 35 5.64 26.22 -0.23
N GLY A 36 5.67 26.08 -1.57
CA GLY A 36 4.56 26.51 -2.40
C GLY A 36 3.31 25.64 -2.24
N VAL A 37 3.47 24.34 -1.99
CA VAL A 37 2.33 23.45 -1.65
C VAL A 37 1.70 23.88 -0.33
N ASN A 38 2.50 24.20 0.68
CA ASN A 38 2.01 24.66 1.98
C ASN A 38 1.28 26.00 1.87
N ALA A 39 1.75 26.91 1.01
CA ALA A 39 1.06 28.19 0.75
C ALA A 39 -0.32 27.98 0.09
N ILE A 40 -0.41 27.10 -0.91
CA ILE A 40 -1.69 26.75 -1.55
C ILE A 40 -2.64 26.12 -0.52
N PHE A 41 -2.11 25.23 0.33
CA PHE A 41 -2.88 24.59 1.39
C PHE A 41 -3.41 25.62 2.40
N ALA A 42 -2.58 26.57 2.83
CA ALA A 42 -3.00 27.63 3.74
C ALA A 42 -4.15 28.47 3.16
N VAL A 43 -4.10 28.78 1.86
CA VAL A 43 -5.20 29.48 1.17
C VAL A 43 -6.47 28.63 1.15
N SER A 44 -6.36 27.32 0.89
CA SER A 44 -7.55 26.44 0.93
C SER A 44 -8.16 26.35 2.32
N VAL A 45 -7.35 26.26 3.38
CA VAL A 45 -7.83 26.26 4.77
C VAL A 45 -8.52 27.59 5.09
N ALA A 46 -7.94 28.71 4.66
CA ALA A 46 -8.53 30.03 4.84
C ALA A 46 -9.85 30.22 4.07
N LEU A 47 -10.11 29.48 2.99
CA LEU A 47 -11.38 29.52 2.28
C LEU A 47 -12.49 28.72 2.97
N HIS A 48 -12.12 27.69 3.74
CA HIS A 48 -13.06 26.75 4.36
C HIS A 48 -13.24 26.93 5.88
N GLN A 49 -12.56 27.93 6.50
CA GLN A 49 -12.62 28.41 7.90
C GLN A 49 -13.43 27.55 8.92
N GLN A 50 -14.76 27.52 8.87
CA GLN A 50 -15.60 26.82 9.85
C GLN A 50 -15.79 25.31 9.59
N ASP A 51 -15.66 24.86 8.33
CA ASP A 51 -15.77 23.45 7.93
C ASP A 51 -14.38 22.77 7.85
N ALA A 52 -13.30 23.50 8.14
CA ALA A 52 -11.94 22.98 8.09
C ALA A 52 -11.54 22.17 9.34
N GLU A 53 -12.19 22.41 10.48
CA GLU A 53 -11.94 21.71 11.75
C GLU A 53 -12.94 20.57 11.93
N GLU A 54 -12.75 19.47 11.20
CA GLU A 54 -13.45 18.22 11.49
C GLU A 54 -12.68 17.40 12.54
N ASP A 55 -13.37 16.87 13.56
CA ASP A 55 -12.82 15.91 14.54
C ASP A 55 -12.22 14.65 13.89
N LYS A 56 -12.65 14.36 12.65
CA LYS A 56 -12.16 13.25 11.85
C LYS A 56 -11.31 13.80 10.73
N VAL A 57 -10.02 13.53 10.78
CA VAL A 57 -9.15 13.72 9.62
C VAL A 57 -9.53 12.68 8.56
N LEU A 58 -10.47 13.03 7.68
CA LEU A 58 -10.69 12.34 6.42
C LEU A 58 -9.51 12.70 5.52
N VAL A 59 -8.43 11.93 5.64
CA VAL A 59 -7.36 11.94 4.65
C VAL A 59 -7.94 11.32 3.38
N ASP A 60 -8.73 12.09 2.64
CA ASP A 60 -9.19 11.73 1.32
C ASP A 60 -7.97 11.80 0.42
N THR A 61 -7.20 10.71 0.42
CA THR A 61 -6.04 10.59 -0.43
C THR A 61 -6.56 10.66 -1.86
N THR A 62 -6.37 11.81 -2.52
CA THR A 62 -6.37 11.91 -3.98
C THR A 62 -5.75 10.63 -4.50
N VAL A 63 -6.49 9.90 -5.34
CA VAL A 63 -6.31 8.49 -5.71
C VAL A 63 -4.92 8.21 -6.28
N GLN A 64 -3.89 8.27 -5.45
CA GLN A 64 -2.71 7.47 -5.65
C GLN A 64 -3.23 6.05 -5.48
N GLU A 65 -2.95 5.19 -6.45
CA GLU A 65 -3.06 3.76 -6.27
C GLU A 65 -2.16 3.39 -5.09
N LYS A 66 -2.74 3.41 -3.89
CA LYS A 66 -2.15 2.81 -2.72
C LYS A 66 -1.90 1.38 -3.16
N ALA A 67 -0.67 0.87 -2.99
CA ALA A 67 -0.28 -0.48 -3.40
C ALA A 67 -0.97 -1.56 -2.52
N ILE A 68 -2.29 -1.46 -2.38
CA ILE A 68 -3.20 -2.32 -1.66
C ILE A 68 -3.62 -3.42 -2.65
N THR A 69 -2.72 -4.35 -2.93
CA THR A 69 -3.19 -5.63 -3.47
C THR A 69 -4.12 -6.25 -2.42
N TYR A 70 -5.24 -6.82 -2.87
CA TYR A 70 -6.19 -7.55 -2.00
C TYR A 70 -5.44 -8.41 -0.98
N PRO A 71 -5.63 -8.17 0.33
CA PRO A 71 -4.86 -8.85 1.37
C PRO A 71 -5.26 -10.33 1.39
N THR A 72 -4.43 -11.15 0.79
CA THR A 72 -4.50 -12.61 0.99
C THR A 72 -3.74 -12.95 2.27
N ASP A 73 -4.34 -13.77 3.13
CA ASP A 73 -3.73 -14.25 4.38
C ASP A 73 -2.30 -14.78 4.20
N THR A 74 -2.04 -15.41 3.04
CA THR A 74 -0.73 -15.93 2.65
C THR A 74 0.29 -14.80 2.45
N LYS A 75 -0.08 -13.75 1.72
CA LYS A 75 0.76 -12.56 1.49
C LYS A 75 1.04 -11.83 2.80
N LEU A 76 0.03 -11.72 3.67
CA LEU A 76 0.18 -11.07 4.97
C LEU A 76 1.16 -11.83 5.88
N ALA A 77 0.99 -13.15 6.02
CA ALA A 77 1.89 -13.98 6.82
C ALA A 77 3.35 -13.91 6.35
N ILE A 78 3.58 -13.96 5.03
CA ILE A 78 4.93 -13.83 4.46
C ILE A 78 5.51 -12.44 4.72
N LYS A 79 4.70 -11.38 4.60
CA LYS A 79 5.14 -10.00 4.89
C LYS A 79 5.57 -9.85 6.36
N ILE A 80 4.82 -10.44 7.29
CA ILE A 80 5.16 -10.45 8.72
C ILE A 80 6.51 -11.14 8.94
N ILE A 81 6.70 -12.37 8.42
CA ILE A 81 7.95 -13.12 8.58
C ILE A 81 9.14 -12.35 8.01
N ASN A 82 9.01 -11.78 6.82
CA ASN A 82 10.09 -11.01 6.18
C ASN A 82 10.44 -9.76 6.98
N ARG A 83 9.44 -9.05 7.53
CA ARG A 83 9.66 -7.85 8.34
C ARG A 83 10.35 -8.21 9.66
N LEU A 84 9.95 -9.30 10.32
CA LEU A 84 10.60 -9.80 11.52
C LEU A 84 12.06 -10.21 11.25
N ASN A 85 12.34 -10.87 10.14
CA ASN A 85 13.71 -11.22 9.74
C ASN A 85 14.58 -9.99 9.49
N LYS A 86 14.01 -8.94 8.86
CA LYS A 86 14.72 -7.67 8.64
C LYS A 86 15.05 -6.98 9.96
N LEU A 87 14.08 -6.94 10.90
CA LEU A 87 14.27 -6.37 12.23
C LEU A 87 15.30 -7.16 13.05
N ALA A 88 15.24 -8.50 13.02
CA ALA A 88 16.20 -9.34 13.73
C ALA A 88 17.64 -9.07 13.28
N LYS A 89 17.86 -8.93 11.96
CA LYS A 89 19.17 -8.54 11.41
C LYS A 89 19.58 -7.14 11.86
N LYS A 90 18.68 -6.15 11.81
CA LYS A 90 18.96 -4.77 12.23
C LYS A 90 19.38 -4.67 13.70
N HIS A 91 18.78 -5.49 14.57
CA HIS A 91 19.04 -5.48 16.01
C HIS A 91 20.02 -6.58 16.48
N GLY A 92 20.64 -7.32 15.56
CA GLY A 92 21.60 -8.38 15.92
C GLY A 92 20.99 -9.56 16.70
N ILE A 93 19.67 -9.76 16.66
CA ILE A 93 18.99 -10.81 17.41
C ILE A 93 19.21 -12.16 16.71
N LYS A 94 19.88 -13.09 17.39
CA LYS A 94 20.07 -14.46 16.89
C LYS A 94 18.73 -15.22 16.93
N GLN A 95 18.20 -15.54 15.76
CA GLN A 95 17.04 -16.41 15.63
C GLN A 95 17.46 -17.87 15.73
N ARG A 96 16.70 -18.69 16.48
CA ARG A 96 16.95 -20.14 16.58
C ARG A 96 16.91 -20.84 15.21
N ARG A 97 16.02 -20.39 14.31
CA ARG A 97 15.87 -20.90 12.95
C ARG A 97 15.23 -19.83 12.06
N THR A 98 15.71 -19.69 10.82
CA THR A 98 15.30 -18.61 9.91
C THR A 98 14.18 -18.98 8.93
N TYR A 99 13.76 -20.25 8.86
CA TYR A 99 12.63 -20.80 8.07
C TYR A 99 12.55 -20.36 6.59
N VAL A 100 13.60 -19.76 6.01
CA VAL A 100 13.55 -19.10 4.69
C VAL A 100 13.20 -20.06 3.56
N THR A 101 13.80 -21.25 3.56
CA THR A 101 13.55 -22.30 2.56
C THR A 101 12.14 -22.86 2.66
N GLU A 102 11.67 -23.13 3.88
CA GLU A 102 10.32 -23.63 4.16
C GLU A 102 9.26 -22.61 3.72
N VAL A 103 9.44 -21.33 4.04
CA VAL A 103 8.53 -20.25 3.64
C VAL A 103 8.42 -20.14 2.11
N LYS A 104 9.53 -20.31 1.38
CA LYS A 104 9.52 -20.33 -0.10
C LYS A 104 8.68 -21.48 -0.66
N GLN A 105 8.84 -22.69 -0.11
CA GLN A 105 8.05 -23.85 -0.54
C GLN A 105 6.56 -23.69 -0.20
N LEU A 106 6.24 -23.22 1.01
CA LEU A 106 4.87 -22.98 1.45
C LEU A 106 4.18 -21.92 0.57
N ARG A 107 4.90 -20.86 0.18
CA ARG A 107 4.40 -19.85 -0.77
C ARG A 107 3.97 -20.46 -2.10
N LEU A 108 4.75 -21.40 -2.66
CA LEU A 108 4.40 -22.08 -3.91
C LEU A 108 3.14 -22.95 -3.73
N GLN A 109 3.06 -23.70 -2.64
CA GLN A 109 1.90 -24.53 -2.34
C GLN A 109 0.61 -23.72 -2.16
N CYS A 110 0.71 -22.49 -1.64
CA CYS A 110 -0.42 -21.58 -1.49
C CYS A 110 -1.00 -21.05 -2.81
N ARG A 111 -0.34 -21.22 -3.96
CA ARG A 111 -0.85 -20.74 -5.27
C ARG A 111 -2.15 -21.45 -5.68
N HIS A 112 -2.34 -22.71 -5.30
CA HIS A 112 -3.42 -23.56 -5.79
C HIS A 112 -4.71 -23.49 -4.96
N PHE A 113 -5.04 -22.32 -4.38
CA PHE A 113 -6.23 -22.15 -3.53
C PHE A 113 -7.56 -22.35 -4.26
N ARG A 114 -7.59 -22.12 -5.59
CA ARG A 114 -8.76 -22.29 -6.45
C ARG A 114 -8.94 -23.72 -6.97
N HIS A 115 -7.92 -24.58 -6.86
CA HIS A 115 -7.97 -25.93 -7.42
C HIS A 115 -8.57 -26.92 -6.41
N PRO A 116 -9.67 -27.64 -6.73
CA PRO A 116 -10.43 -28.42 -5.75
C PRO A 116 -9.60 -29.49 -5.04
N LYS A 117 -8.80 -30.29 -5.77
CA LYS A 117 -7.94 -31.33 -5.16
C LYS A 117 -6.75 -30.78 -4.35
N LEU A 118 -6.27 -29.58 -4.67
CA LEU A 118 -5.05 -29.00 -4.08
C LEU A 118 -5.38 -27.95 -3.00
N ARG A 119 -6.64 -27.54 -2.88
CA ARG A 119 -7.12 -26.57 -1.88
C ARG A 119 -6.81 -27.03 -0.46
N GLY A 120 -6.90 -28.32 -0.17
CA GLY A 120 -6.52 -28.90 1.13
C GLY A 120 -5.04 -28.68 1.44
N LYS A 121 -4.15 -28.90 0.47
CA LYS A 121 -2.70 -28.67 0.60
C LYS A 121 -2.38 -27.19 0.80
N ALA A 122 -3.04 -26.30 0.05
CA ALA A 122 -2.89 -24.85 0.19
C ALA A 122 -3.34 -24.33 1.56
N ARG A 123 -4.44 -24.86 2.12
CA ARG A 123 -4.91 -24.54 3.48
C ARG A 123 -3.93 -25.01 4.55
N ARG A 124 -3.38 -26.22 4.43
CA ARG A 124 -2.34 -26.73 5.35
C ARG A 124 -1.08 -25.86 5.30
N ALA A 125 -0.67 -25.46 4.09
CA ALA A 125 0.47 -24.57 3.92
C ALA A 125 0.25 -23.19 4.58
N LEU A 126 -0.96 -22.62 4.44
CA LEU A 126 -1.33 -21.38 5.12
C LEU A 126 -1.29 -21.53 6.65
N LYS A 127 -1.84 -22.61 7.20
CA LYS A 127 -1.79 -22.90 8.64
C LYS A 127 -0.34 -22.97 9.13
N ARG A 128 0.53 -23.63 8.37
CA ARG A 128 1.97 -23.71 8.68
C ARG A 128 2.66 -22.34 8.63
N LEU A 129 2.36 -21.50 7.65
CA LEU A 129 2.88 -20.13 7.56
C LEU A 129 2.49 -19.30 8.81
N ARG A 130 1.25 -19.43 9.29
CA ARG A 130 0.80 -18.76 10.53
C ARG A 130 1.59 -19.25 11.75
N THR A 131 1.83 -20.55 11.87
CA THR A 131 2.65 -21.13 12.94
C THR A 131 4.08 -20.60 12.90
N ILE A 132 4.70 -20.52 11.72
CA ILE A 132 6.06 -19.96 11.58
C ILE A 132 6.09 -18.48 11.98
N ALA A 133 5.10 -17.69 11.53
CA ALA A 133 5.00 -16.29 11.93
C ALA A 133 4.91 -16.13 13.46
N GLY A 134 4.10 -16.95 14.14
CA GLY A 134 4.02 -17.00 15.59
C GLY A 134 5.36 -17.39 16.25
N ALA A 135 5.99 -18.45 15.76
CA ALA A 135 7.27 -18.93 16.29
C ALA A 135 8.39 -17.87 16.20
N VAL A 136 8.50 -17.16 15.07
CA VAL A 136 9.49 -16.09 14.90
C VAL A 136 9.22 -14.90 15.83
N THR A 137 7.96 -14.67 16.21
CA THR A 137 7.57 -13.60 17.14
C THR A 137 7.97 -13.93 18.58
N ILE A 138 7.78 -15.19 19.01
CA ILE A 138 8.01 -15.63 20.41
C ILE A 138 9.48 -15.60 20.83
N VAL A 139 10.44 -15.69 19.89
CA VAL A 139 11.89 -15.69 20.22
C VAL A 139 12.34 -14.40 20.93
N LYS A 140 11.51 -13.34 20.97
CA LYS A 140 11.78 -12.11 21.73
C LYS A 140 11.66 -12.21 23.26
N GLN A 141 11.04 -13.25 23.84
CA GLN A 141 10.64 -13.23 25.27
C GLN A 141 11.43 -14.16 26.20
N ARG A 142 12.59 -14.68 25.78
CA ARG A 142 13.48 -15.42 26.70
C ARG A 142 14.73 -14.58 26.98
N LYS A 143 14.54 -13.54 27.79
CA LYS A 143 15.58 -12.88 28.56
C LYS A 143 15.02 -12.65 29.95
#